data_AF-A0A9L0IUT0-F1
#
_entry.id   AF-A0A9L0IUT0-F1
#
_cell.length_a   1.000
_cell.length_b   1.000
_cell.length_c   1.000
_cell.angle_alpha   90.00
_cell.angle_beta   90.00
_cell.angle_gamma   90.00
#
_symmetry.space_group_name_H-M   'P 1'
#
loop_
_entity.id
_entity.type
_entity.pdbx_description
1 polymer ?
#
loop_
_entity_poly.entity_id
_entity_poly.type
_entity_poly.pdbx_seq_one_letter_code
_entity_poly.pdbx_strand_id
1 'polypeptide(L)'
;MRSLAAAFLLLALGASALANPVHFKDCGSQVGVVKEVNVNPCSTQPCQLHKGQSYSVNVTFTSNTQSQSSKAVVHGIVLGVPVPFPIPEPDGCKSGISCPIQKDKSYNYVNKLPVKSEYPSKTPHVIELPALHFTVLPSCVKRRQKESSSASVYPSVRAEG
;
A
#
# COMPACT_ATOMS: atom_id res chain seq x y z
N MET A 1 36.18 12.34 37.93
CA MET A 1 35.78 12.05 36.54
C MET A 1 35.01 10.72 36.47
N ARG A 2 33.80 10.67 37.02
CA ARG A 2 32.94 9.45 36.96
C ARG A 2 31.46 9.76 36.71
N SER A 3 31.11 11.03 36.54
CA SER A 3 29.72 11.50 36.56
C SER A 3 29.22 12.08 35.23
N LEU A 4 29.96 11.91 34.13
CA LEU A 4 29.60 12.48 32.82
C LEU A 4 29.21 11.43 31.77
N ALA A 5 29.43 10.14 32.04
CA ALA A 5 29.14 9.07 31.08
C ALA A 5 27.66 8.63 31.08
N ALA A 6 26.94 8.84 32.19
CA ALA A 6 25.57 8.35 32.34
C ALA A 6 24.52 9.25 31.66
N ALA A 7 24.84 10.52 31.38
CA ALA A 7 23.88 11.47 30.81
C ALA A 7 23.75 11.36 29.27
N PHE A 8 24.72 10.75 28.58
CA PHE A 8 24.69 10.64 27.12
C PHE A 8 23.93 9.40 26.59
N LEU A 9 23.61 8.43 27.44
CA LEU A 9 23.05 7.14 26.97
C LEU A 9 21.52 7.09 26.84
N LEU A 10 20.79 8.14 27.23
CA LEU A 10 19.31 8.11 27.27
C LEU A 10 18.61 8.98 26.21
N LEU A 11 19.35 9.55 25.25
CA LEU A 11 18.79 10.36 24.16
C LEU A 11 18.64 9.58 22.83
N ALA A 12 18.26 8.30 22.90
CA ALA A 12 18.00 7.47 21.73
C ALA A 12 16.63 6.78 21.82
N LEU A 13 15.58 7.50 22.27
CA LEU A 13 14.22 7.13 21.88
C LEU A 13 14.03 7.56 20.42
N GLY A 14 14.57 6.76 19.51
CA GLY A 14 14.23 6.87 18.09
C GLY A 14 12.72 6.71 17.95
N ALA A 15 12.05 7.72 17.39
CA ALA A 15 10.63 7.66 17.09
C ALA A 15 10.39 6.49 16.14
N SER A 16 9.96 5.35 16.68
CA SER A 16 9.42 4.27 15.88
C SER A 16 8.13 4.79 15.27
N ALA A 17 8.16 5.10 13.97
CA ALA A 17 6.95 5.36 13.21
C ALA A 17 6.08 4.10 13.31
N LEU A 18 5.02 4.17 14.13
CA LEU A 18 4.06 3.10 14.25
C LEU A 18 3.43 2.88 12.86
N ALA A 19 3.55 1.66 12.37
CA ALA A 19 2.95 1.23 11.13
C ALA A 19 1.43 1.19 11.36
N ASN A 20 0.70 2.22 10.92
CA ASN A 20 -0.73 2.35 11.18
C ASN A 20 -1.55 1.67 10.06
N PRO A 21 -2.55 0.83 10.43
CA PRO A 21 -3.49 0.31 9.45
C PRO A 21 -4.18 1.45 8.70
N VAL A 22 -4.19 1.38 7.37
CA VAL A 22 -4.78 2.42 6.52
C VAL A 22 -6.18 2.02 6.07
N HIS A 23 -7.09 3.00 5.99
CA HIS A 23 -8.42 2.78 5.45
C HIS A 23 -8.36 2.38 3.97
N PHE A 24 -9.04 1.29 3.62
CA PHE A 24 -9.13 0.77 2.27
C PHE A 24 -10.57 0.40 1.89
N LYS A 25 -10.78 0.22 0.59
CA LYS A 25 -12.00 -0.23 -0.08
C LYS A 25 -11.61 -1.36 -1.01
N ASP A 26 -12.21 -2.52 -0.86
CA ASP A 26 -12.03 -3.62 -1.81
C ASP A 26 -12.56 -3.20 -3.20
N CYS A 27 -11.80 -3.46 -4.27
CA CYS A 27 -12.16 -3.13 -5.66
C CYS A 27 -12.67 -4.32 -6.48
N GLY A 28 -12.95 -5.46 -5.84
CA GLY A 28 -13.50 -6.65 -6.48
C GLY A 28 -12.60 -7.88 -6.33
N SER A 29 -12.00 -8.08 -5.15
CA SER A 29 -11.27 -9.30 -4.83
C SER A 29 -12.18 -10.51 -4.94
N GLN A 30 -11.94 -11.38 -5.92
CA GLN A 30 -12.80 -12.55 -6.16
C GLN A 30 -12.27 -13.81 -5.49
N VAL A 31 -10.94 -13.95 -5.40
CA VAL A 31 -10.29 -15.19 -4.92
C VAL A 31 -9.48 -15.00 -3.64
N GLY A 32 -9.74 -13.91 -2.92
CA GLY A 32 -9.16 -13.64 -1.63
C GLY A 32 -9.89 -12.51 -0.92
N VAL A 33 -9.67 -12.40 0.39
CA VAL A 33 -10.27 -11.37 1.24
C VAL A 33 -9.15 -10.61 1.93
N VAL A 34 -9.06 -9.31 1.67
CA VAL A 34 -8.07 -8.47 2.33
C VAL A 34 -8.57 -8.12 3.73
N LYS A 35 -7.72 -8.33 4.72
CA LYS A 35 -8.00 -8.09 6.13
C LYS A 35 -7.44 -6.75 6.58
N GLU A 36 -6.23 -6.43 6.14
CA GLU A 36 -5.52 -5.24 6.58
C GLU A 36 -4.57 -4.74 5.49
N VAL A 37 -4.41 -3.43 5.42
CA VAL A 37 -3.33 -2.78 4.68
C VAL A 37 -2.61 -1.86 5.63
N ASN A 38 -1.29 -1.93 5.64
CA ASN A 38 -0.42 -1.11 6.47
C ASN A 38 0.60 -0.40 5.57
N VAL A 39 0.82 0.88 5.80
CA VAL A 39 1.79 1.69 5.06
C VAL A 39 2.68 2.41 6.06
N ASN A 40 4.00 2.26 5.94
CA ASN A 40 4.97 2.84 6.85
C ASN A 40 6.06 3.60 6.06
N PRO A 41 6.36 4.87 6.39
CA PRO A 41 5.68 5.72 7.37
C PRO A 41 4.34 6.28 6.89
N CYS A 42 3.34 6.33 7.77
CA CYS A 42 2.07 7.01 7.53
C CYS A 42 1.47 7.53 8.85
N SER A 43 1.80 8.77 9.19
CA SER A 43 1.32 9.43 10.42
C SER A 43 -0.11 9.95 10.32
N THR A 44 -0.54 10.33 9.11
CA THR A 44 -1.87 10.88 8.84
C THR A 44 -2.52 10.17 7.65
N GLN A 45 -3.84 10.07 7.66
CA GLN A 45 -4.62 9.49 6.57
C GLN A 45 -5.48 10.57 5.89
N PRO A 46 -5.48 10.69 4.55
CA PRO A 46 -4.75 9.87 3.56
C PRO A 46 -3.22 10.02 3.69
N CYS A 47 -2.45 8.95 3.42
CA CYS A 47 -0.99 9.09 3.57
C CYS A 47 -0.45 10.09 2.57
N GLN A 48 0.33 11.04 3.09
CA GLN A 48 1.11 11.97 2.30
C GLN A 48 2.43 11.30 1.95
N LEU A 49 2.59 10.92 0.67
CA LEU A 49 3.82 10.32 0.21
C LEU A 49 4.74 11.35 -0.42
N HIS A 50 5.96 11.47 0.09
CA HIS A 50 6.92 12.45 -0.40
C HIS A 50 7.73 11.90 -1.57
N LYS A 51 7.90 12.74 -2.60
CA LYS A 51 8.78 12.44 -3.74
C LYS A 51 10.21 12.20 -3.27
N GLY A 52 10.89 11.24 -3.89
CA GLY A 52 12.23 10.80 -3.52
C GLY A 52 12.28 9.85 -2.31
N GLN A 53 11.16 9.61 -1.63
CA GLN A 53 11.09 8.71 -0.48
C GLN A 53 10.57 7.33 -0.87
N SER A 54 10.85 6.34 -0.03
CA SER A 54 10.35 4.97 -0.17
C SER A 54 9.51 4.58 1.04
N TYR A 55 8.36 3.99 0.78
CA TYR A 55 7.42 3.54 1.81
C TYR A 55 7.32 2.02 1.80
N SER A 56 7.23 1.41 2.97
CA SER A 56 6.94 -0.01 3.11
C SER A 56 5.44 -0.23 3.16
N VAL A 57 4.95 -1.26 2.46
CA VAL A 57 3.55 -1.67 2.49
C VAL A 57 3.48 -3.12 2.92
N ASN A 58 2.54 -3.42 3.81
CA ASN A 58 2.15 -4.77 4.18
C ASN A 58 0.64 -4.95 3.91
N VAL A 59 0.27 -5.99 3.18
CA VAL A 59 -1.12 -6.37 2.92
C VAL A 59 -1.38 -7.74 3.50
N THR A 60 -2.25 -7.81 4.50
CA THR A 60 -2.72 -9.05 5.09
C THR A 60 -3.98 -9.49 4.36
N PHE A 61 -3.96 -10.69 3.77
CA PHE A 61 -5.11 -11.24 3.06
C PHE A 61 -5.26 -12.75 3.31
N THR A 62 -6.48 -13.24 3.20
CA THR A 62 -6.79 -14.68 3.17
C THR A 62 -7.06 -15.08 1.74
N SER A 63 -6.38 -16.10 1.23
CA SER A 63 -6.65 -16.64 -0.11
C SER A 63 -7.85 -17.58 -0.07
N ASN A 64 -8.77 -17.49 -1.03
CA ASN A 64 -9.88 -18.44 -1.21
C ASN A 64 -9.59 -19.47 -2.32
N THR A 65 -8.37 -19.43 -2.90
CA THR A 65 -7.92 -20.34 -3.95
C THR A 65 -6.50 -20.84 -3.71
N GLN A 66 -6.14 -21.93 -4.38
CA GLN A 66 -4.76 -22.35 -4.53
C GLN A 66 -4.12 -21.63 -5.73
N SER A 67 -2.83 -21.34 -5.65
CA SER A 67 -2.03 -20.85 -6.78
C SER A 67 -0.56 -21.22 -6.63
N GLN A 68 0.11 -21.54 -7.73
CA GLN A 68 1.55 -21.81 -7.74
C GLN A 68 2.40 -20.54 -7.67
N SER A 69 1.84 -19.41 -8.11
CA SER A 69 2.53 -18.13 -8.19
C SER A 69 1.64 -16.97 -7.75
N SER A 70 2.25 -15.83 -7.46
CA SER A 70 1.57 -14.58 -7.20
C SER A 70 2.33 -13.46 -7.86
N LYS A 71 1.63 -12.54 -8.51
CA LYS A 71 2.21 -11.33 -9.08
C LYS A 71 1.55 -10.13 -8.46
N ALA A 72 2.36 -9.17 -8.06
CA ALA A 72 1.95 -7.88 -7.56
C ALA A 72 1.98 -6.82 -8.66
N VAL A 73 0.94 -6.00 -8.74
CA VAL A 73 0.92 -4.79 -9.56
C VAL A 73 0.35 -3.65 -8.74
N VAL A 74 0.98 -2.48 -8.85
CA VAL A 74 0.59 -1.28 -8.11
C VAL A 74 0.28 -0.14 -9.07
N HIS A 75 -0.91 0.43 -8.93
CA HIS A 75 -1.28 1.67 -9.60
C HIS A 75 -1.64 2.72 -8.56
N GLY A 76 -1.08 3.92 -8.68
CA GLY A 76 -1.52 5.09 -7.95
C GLY A 76 -2.53 5.86 -8.79
N ILE A 77 -3.66 6.28 -8.23
CA ILE A 77 -4.46 7.32 -8.89
C ILE A 77 -3.80 8.67 -8.57
N VAL A 78 -3.65 9.56 -9.54
CA VAL A 78 -3.15 10.92 -9.32
C VAL A 78 -4.03 11.85 -10.13
N LEU A 79 -4.67 12.83 -9.47
CA LEU A 79 -5.62 13.73 -10.13
C LEU A 79 -6.75 13.01 -10.90
N GLY A 80 -7.16 11.82 -10.43
CA GLY A 80 -8.15 10.99 -11.11
C GLY A 80 -7.60 10.07 -12.21
N VAL A 81 -6.32 10.19 -12.58
CA VAL A 81 -5.67 9.36 -13.61
C VAL A 81 -4.91 8.20 -12.98
N PRO A 82 -5.09 6.94 -13.42
CA PRO A 82 -4.27 5.82 -12.96
C PRO A 82 -2.86 5.90 -13.54
N VAL A 83 -1.86 5.95 -12.66
CA VAL A 83 -0.44 5.97 -12.97
C VAL A 83 0.21 4.69 -12.45
N PRO A 84 0.95 3.94 -13.28
CA PRO A 84 1.66 2.75 -12.82
C PRO A 84 2.74 3.15 -11.81
N PHE A 85 2.81 2.41 -10.71
CA PHE A 85 3.85 2.54 -9.68
C PHE A 85 4.74 1.30 -9.74
N PRO A 86 5.91 1.37 -10.40
CA PRO A 86 6.83 0.24 -10.46
C PRO A 86 7.29 -0.14 -9.06
N ILE A 87 7.12 -1.42 -8.74
CA ILE A 87 7.62 -2.03 -7.50
C ILE A 87 8.92 -2.79 -7.78
N PRO A 88 9.87 -2.84 -6.83
CA PRO A 88 11.16 -3.49 -7.05
C PRO A 88 11.05 -4.99 -7.32
N GLU A 89 10.11 -5.66 -6.66
CA GLU A 89 9.87 -7.10 -6.79
C GLU A 89 8.40 -7.36 -7.14
N PRO A 90 8.07 -7.70 -8.38
CA PRO A 90 6.69 -8.02 -8.77
C PRO A 90 6.27 -9.44 -8.37
N ASP A 91 7.17 -10.35 -8.02
CA ASP A 91 6.81 -11.69 -7.58
C ASP A 91 6.35 -11.68 -6.11
N GLY A 92 5.06 -11.95 -5.90
CA GLY A 92 4.47 -12.03 -4.57
C GLY A 92 5.08 -13.14 -3.72
N CYS A 93 5.51 -14.24 -4.34
CA CYS A 93 6.16 -15.37 -3.67
C CYS A 93 7.55 -14.99 -3.10
N LYS A 94 8.14 -13.91 -3.60
CA LYS A 94 9.40 -13.34 -3.09
C LYS A 94 9.19 -12.16 -2.14
N SER A 95 7.92 -11.79 -1.92
CA SER A 95 7.49 -10.60 -1.19
C SER A 95 6.65 -10.97 0.04
N GLY A 96 7.10 -11.95 0.82
CA GLY A 96 6.45 -12.38 2.07
C GLY A 96 5.38 -13.48 1.94
N ILE A 97 4.99 -13.86 0.72
CA ILE A 97 4.05 -14.96 0.50
C ILE A 97 4.81 -16.28 0.32
N SER A 98 4.51 -17.29 1.14
CA SER A 98 5.02 -18.64 0.92
C SER A 98 4.19 -19.36 -0.15
N CYS A 99 4.82 -19.65 -1.28
CA CYS A 99 4.22 -20.39 -2.39
C CYS A 99 4.59 -21.89 -2.32
N PRO A 100 3.70 -22.81 -2.75
CA PRO A 100 2.39 -22.53 -3.34
C PRO A 100 1.37 -21.99 -2.33
N ILE A 101 0.56 -21.06 -2.80
CA ILE A 101 -0.54 -20.48 -2.03
C ILE A 101 -1.63 -21.51 -1.87
N GLN A 102 -2.15 -21.63 -0.66
CA GLN A 102 -3.18 -22.57 -0.29
C GLN A 102 -4.50 -21.84 -0.06
N LYS A 103 -5.59 -22.52 -0.37
CA LYS A 103 -6.94 -22.04 -0.08
C LYS A 103 -7.16 -21.94 1.44
N ASP A 104 -7.93 -20.94 1.83
CA ASP A 104 -8.34 -20.59 3.19
C ASP A 104 -7.17 -20.24 4.14
N LYS A 105 -5.99 -19.95 3.58
CA LYS A 105 -4.79 -19.56 4.34
C LYS A 105 -4.53 -18.06 4.26
N SER A 106 -4.10 -17.48 5.38
CA SER A 106 -3.74 -16.07 5.49
C SER A 106 -2.25 -15.83 5.21
N TYR A 107 -1.95 -14.75 4.52
CA TYR A 107 -0.63 -14.35 4.08
C TYR A 107 -0.41 -12.85 4.31
N ASN A 108 0.87 -12.47 4.41
CA ASN A 108 1.31 -11.08 4.50
C ASN A 108 2.19 -10.79 3.28
N TYR A 109 1.67 -9.97 2.37
CA TYR A 109 2.46 -9.46 1.25
C TYR A 109 3.19 -8.18 1.67
N VAL A 110 4.50 -8.15 1.56
CA VAL A 110 5.34 -7.02 1.99
C VAL A 110 6.19 -6.52 0.82
N ASN A 111 6.12 -5.22 0.53
CA ASN A 111 6.95 -4.63 -0.52
C ASN A 111 7.25 -3.15 -0.25
N LYS A 112 8.17 -2.57 -1.04
CA LYS A 112 8.50 -1.15 -1.02
C LYS A 112 7.84 -0.42 -2.19
N LEU A 113 7.37 0.79 -1.92
CA LEU A 113 6.82 1.73 -2.89
C LEU A 113 7.75 2.94 -3.00
N PRO A 114 8.68 2.97 -3.97
CA PRO A 114 9.48 4.15 -4.24
C PRO A 114 8.64 5.23 -4.94
N VAL A 115 8.63 6.43 -4.37
CA VAL A 115 7.91 7.58 -4.92
C VAL A 115 8.86 8.41 -5.76
N LYS A 116 8.85 8.20 -7.07
CA LYS A 116 9.73 8.91 -7.99
C LYS A 116 9.36 10.40 -8.09
N SER A 117 10.37 11.23 -8.31
CA SER A 117 10.19 12.68 -8.47
C SER A 117 9.31 13.07 -9.68
N GLU A 118 9.30 12.19 -10.68
CA GLU A 118 8.58 12.28 -11.96
C GLU A 118 7.06 12.21 -11.79
N TYR A 119 6.57 11.64 -10.69
CA TYR A 119 5.14 11.42 -10.50
C TYR A 119 4.38 12.75 -10.34
N PRO A 120 3.19 12.90 -10.94
CA PRO A 120 2.43 14.15 -10.85
C PRO A 120 1.97 14.41 -9.40
N SER A 121 1.86 15.68 -9.00
CA SER A 121 1.39 16.07 -7.66
C SER A 121 0.64 17.39 -7.67
N LYS A 122 -0.33 17.56 -6.76
CA LYS A 122 -1.05 18.85 -6.58
C LYS A 122 -0.17 19.90 -5.90
N THR A 123 0.69 19.46 -4.98
CA THR A 123 1.65 20.32 -4.26
C THR A 123 3.07 19.93 -4.64
N PRO A 124 4.05 20.84 -4.49
CA PRO A 124 5.45 20.49 -4.62
C PRO A 124 5.78 19.39 -3.61
N HIS A 125 6.47 18.34 -4.05
CA HIS A 125 7.02 17.25 -3.22
C HIS A 125 6.05 16.25 -2.59
N VAL A 126 4.73 16.47 -2.56
CA VAL A 126 3.79 15.55 -1.88
C VAL A 126 2.77 14.97 -2.85
N ILE A 127 2.68 13.65 -2.87
CA ILE A 127 1.66 12.91 -3.60
C ILE A 127 0.67 12.37 -2.57
N GLU A 128 -0.57 12.82 -2.69
CA GLU A 128 -1.67 12.17 -2.01
C GLU A 128 -1.95 10.85 -2.74
N LEU A 129 -2.16 9.77 -1.99
CA LEU A 129 -2.55 8.47 -2.54
C LEU A 129 -4.07 8.33 -2.52
N PRO A 130 -4.79 8.77 -3.58
CA PRO A 130 -6.23 8.58 -3.65
C PRO A 130 -6.59 7.10 -3.76
N ALA A 131 -5.76 6.30 -4.43
CA ALA A 131 -5.95 4.86 -4.50
C ALA A 131 -4.66 4.17 -4.91
N LEU A 132 -4.18 3.26 -4.07
CA LEU A 132 -3.29 2.20 -4.54
C LEU A 132 -4.16 1.02 -4.92
N HIS A 133 -4.09 0.58 -6.18
CA HIS A 133 -4.58 -0.72 -6.59
C HIS A 133 -3.48 -1.74 -6.40
N PHE A 134 -3.63 -2.64 -5.42
CA PHE A 134 -2.79 -3.82 -5.30
C PHE A 134 -3.52 -4.99 -5.91
N THR A 135 -2.97 -5.56 -6.96
CA THR A 135 -3.37 -6.87 -7.45
C THR A 135 -2.35 -7.86 -6.94
N VAL A 136 -2.67 -8.63 -5.91
CA VAL A 136 -1.82 -9.70 -5.37
C VAL A 136 -2.70 -10.95 -5.37
N LEU A 137 -2.45 -11.86 -6.33
CA LEU A 137 -3.46 -12.81 -6.81
C LEU A 137 -4.71 -12.05 -7.32
N PRO A 138 -5.80 -12.69 -7.78
CA PRO A 138 -7.04 -11.96 -8.14
C PRO A 138 -7.76 -11.26 -6.95
N SER A 139 -7.00 -10.77 -5.96
CA SER A 139 -7.45 -9.88 -4.90
C SER A 139 -7.07 -8.45 -5.27
N CYS A 140 -8.02 -7.53 -5.20
CA CYS A 140 -7.87 -6.12 -5.55
C CYS A 140 -8.19 -5.26 -4.33
N VAL A 141 -7.22 -4.46 -3.87
CA VAL A 141 -7.48 -3.45 -2.84
C VAL A 141 -7.31 -2.06 -3.41
N LYS A 142 -8.27 -1.17 -3.19
CA LYS A 142 -8.19 0.27 -3.42
C LYS A 142 -8.07 0.97 -2.07
N ARG A 143 -7.29 2.04 -1.91
CA ARG A 143 -7.42 2.87 -0.69
C ARG A 143 -8.72 3.68 -0.70
N ARG A 144 -9.38 3.81 0.45
CA ARG A 144 -10.60 4.62 0.57
C ARG A 144 -10.16 6.06 0.81
N GLN A 145 -10.44 6.97 -0.11
CA GLN A 145 -10.34 8.40 0.20
C GLN A 145 -11.41 8.79 1.20
N LYS A 146 -11.09 9.73 2.10
CA LYS A 146 -12.11 10.56 2.72
C LYS A 146 -12.71 11.38 1.60
N GLU A 147 -13.95 11.08 1.24
CA GLU A 147 -14.72 11.79 0.21
C GLU A 147 -14.76 13.28 0.57
N SER A 148 -13.86 14.07 0.00
CA SER A 148 -14.00 15.52 0.00
C SER A 148 -15.00 15.84 -1.10
N SER A 149 -16.27 15.91 -0.70
CA SER A 149 -17.35 16.68 -1.33
C SER A 149 -17.03 17.29 -2.71
N SER A 150 -17.19 16.53 -3.78
CA SER A 150 -17.55 17.06 -5.09
C SER A 150 -18.02 15.92 -5.98
N ALA A 151 -19.33 15.85 -6.15
CA ALA A 151 -19.95 15.08 -7.22
C ALA A 151 -19.48 15.63 -8.59
N SER A 152 -18.98 14.76 -9.45
CA SER A 152 -19.07 14.85 -10.91
C SER A 152 -18.64 13.48 -11.49
N VAL A 153 -19.59 12.60 -11.81
CA VAL A 153 -20.26 12.46 -13.12
C VAL A 153 -19.33 11.87 -14.20
N TYR A 154 -19.42 10.54 -14.42
CA TYR A 154 -19.50 9.78 -15.71
C TYR A 154 -19.33 8.25 -15.42
N PRO A 155 -19.81 7.32 -16.28
CA PRO A 155 -20.80 6.30 -15.93
C PRO A 155 -20.22 4.88 -15.95
N SER A 156 -20.92 3.95 -15.29
CA SER A 156 -20.72 2.51 -15.49
C SER A 156 -20.89 2.12 -16.96
N VAL A 157 -19.84 1.59 -17.58
CA VAL A 157 -19.99 0.75 -18.76
C VAL A 157 -20.32 -0.66 -18.28
N ARG A 158 -21.59 -1.02 -18.44
CA ARG A 158 -22.15 -2.36 -18.28
C ARG A 158 -21.60 -3.24 -19.40
N ALA A 159 -20.89 -4.31 -19.06
CA ALA A 159 -20.55 -5.37 -20.00
C ALA A 159 -21.71 -6.37 -20.02
N GLU A 160 -22.49 -6.38 -21.10
CA GLU A 160 -23.28 -7.53 -21.52
C GLU A 160 -22.54 -8.18 -22.70
N GLY A 161 -22.47 -9.51 -22.68
CA GLY A 161 -21.91 -10.37 -23.72
C GLY A 161 -22.20 -11.81 -23.37
#